data_AF-A0A850GMB6-F1
#
_entry.id   AF-A0A850GMB6-F1
#
_cell.length_a   1.000
_cell.length_b   1.000
_cell.length_c   1.000
_cell.angle_alpha   90.00
_cell.angle_beta   90.00
_cell.angle_gamma   90.00
#
_symmetry.space_group_name_H-M   'P 1'
#
loop_
_entity.id
_entity.type
_entity.pdbx_description
1 polymer ?
#
loop_
_entity_poly.entity_id
_entity_poly.type
_entity_poly.pdbx_seq_one_letter_code
_entity_poly.pdbx_strand_id
1 'polypeptide(L)'
;MTDKLVPVCTCWDLAEAMAIRGSLEARGVPVHVDGEHQRGMLNLFGSAIELRIMVPASQLRLAHQLASEIIAGLPEPDLGPEEAPAGFELSPTRRPPAEDLVPYPDTEDEDGGDAAAADKEGSEEGEDNEEDARAELEPAQRKSIGAVLMLAFLGLSLGTVHAYAGNKTGARILLAFAALGLLLRLSGSLIGTSILALVWLTDVVHGTVLIVRHNRAVAERKEAEQALEEAEQALEAEALALEDTEEQVAPSS
;
A
#
# COMPACT_ATOMS: atom_id res chain seq x y z
N MET A 1 6.47 20.51 -28.93
CA MET A 1 7.57 19.55 -28.68
C MET A 1 7.22 18.83 -27.39
N THR A 2 7.12 17.50 -27.41
CA THR A 2 6.81 16.73 -26.21
C THR A 2 8.09 16.61 -25.39
N ASP A 3 8.09 17.16 -24.17
CA ASP A 3 9.24 17.06 -23.29
C ASP A 3 9.46 15.60 -22.86
N LYS A 4 10.72 15.18 -22.76
CA LYS A 4 11.07 13.79 -22.43
C LYS A 4 10.81 13.56 -20.94
N LEU A 5 10.12 12.46 -20.59
CA LEU A 5 9.93 12.07 -19.20
C LEU A 5 11.21 11.43 -18.65
N VAL A 6 11.63 11.88 -17.47
CA VAL A 6 12.84 11.42 -16.77
C VAL A 6 12.44 11.00 -15.34
N PRO A 7 12.95 9.85 -14.84
CA PRO A 7 12.64 9.42 -13.47
C PRO A 7 13.30 10.34 -12.43
N VAL A 8 12.55 10.66 -11.37
CA VAL A 8 13.02 11.44 -10.21
C VAL A 8 13.42 10.49 -9.08
N CYS A 9 12.53 9.54 -8.75
CA CYS A 9 12.71 8.59 -7.66
C CYS A 9 11.88 7.32 -7.87
N THR A 10 12.21 6.29 -7.10
CA THR A 10 11.49 5.01 -7.04
C THR A 10 10.87 4.86 -5.66
N CYS A 11 9.56 4.60 -5.61
CA CYS A 11 8.81 4.37 -4.37
C CYS A 11 8.36 2.91 -4.31
N TRP A 12 8.31 2.34 -3.11
CA TRP A 12 7.83 0.98 -2.87
C TRP A 12 6.40 0.95 -2.34
N ASP A 13 5.88 2.10 -1.92
CA ASP A 13 4.54 2.27 -1.38
C ASP A 13 3.71 3.27 -2.20
N LEU A 14 2.40 3.00 -2.30
CA LEU A 14 1.47 3.89 -2.99
C LEU A 14 1.29 5.20 -2.25
N ALA A 15 1.21 5.14 -0.92
CA ALA A 15 0.95 6.36 -0.14
C ALA A 15 2.12 7.34 -0.31
N GLU A 16 3.35 6.84 -0.29
CA GLU A 16 4.56 7.60 -0.60
C GLU A 16 4.52 8.20 -2.02
N ALA A 17 4.25 7.37 -3.04
CA ALA A 17 4.17 7.84 -4.43
C ALA A 17 3.09 8.93 -4.62
N MET A 18 1.93 8.77 -3.99
CA MET A 18 0.82 9.74 -4.05
C MET A 18 1.13 11.03 -3.28
N ALA A 19 1.84 10.95 -2.15
CA ALA A 19 2.29 12.12 -1.40
C ALA A 19 3.27 12.98 -2.23
N ILE A 20 4.23 12.33 -2.89
CA ILE A 20 5.20 13.02 -3.77
C ILE A 20 4.49 13.63 -4.98
N ARG A 21 3.63 12.86 -5.64
CA ARG A 21 2.81 13.34 -6.76
C ARG A 21 2.01 14.58 -6.36
N GLY A 22 1.29 14.53 -5.24
CA GLY A 22 0.50 15.67 -4.75
C GLY A 22 1.37 16.90 -4.46
N SER A 23 2.54 16.72 -3.85
CA SER A 23 3.48 17.80 -3.54
C SER A 23 4.04 18.49 -4.79
N LEU A 24 4.39 17.70 -5.82
CA LEU A 24 4.90 18.18 -7.10
C LEU A 24 3.81 18.88 -7.93
N GLU A 25 2.65 18.25 -8.07
CA GLU A 25 1.51 18.83 -8.81
C GLU A 25 1.00 20.13 -8.16
N ALA A 26 1.00 20.22 -6.83
CA ALA A 26 0.66 21.45 -6.10
C ALA A 26 1.57 22.64 -6.42
N ARG A 27 2.81 22.36 -6.86
CA ARG A 27 3.79 23.38 -7.28
C ARG A 27 3.89 23.53 -8.80
N GLY A 28 2.94 22.94 -9.53
CA GLY A 28 2.83 23.07 -10.98
C GLY A 28 3.75 22.15 -11.78
N VAL A 29 4.36 21.14 -11.13
CA VAL A 29 5.18 20.14 -11.82
C VAL A 29 4.28 18.97 -12.25
N PRO A 30 4.07 18.72 -13.55
CA PRO A 30 3.27 17.60 -14.00
C PRO A 30 4.05 16.29 -13.74
N VAL A 31 3.37 15.32 -13.12
CA VAL A 31 3.95 14.05 -12.72
C VAL A 31 3.27 12.90 -13.46
N HIS A 32 4.06 11.91 -13.84
CA HIS A 32 3.59 10.63 -14.31
C HIS A 32 4.11 9.52 -13.40
N VAL A 33 3.23 8.65 -12.91
CA VAL A 33 3.60 7.52 -12.05
C VAL A 33 3.56 6.23 -12.86
N ASP A 34 4.73 5.72 -13.23
CA ASP A 34 4.83 4.43 -13.90
C ASP A 34 4.67 3.29 -12.89
N GLY A 35 3.94 2.24 -13.29
CA GLY A 35 3.55 1.12 -12.42
C GLY A 35 2.21 1.28 -11.69
N GLU A 36 1.57 2.47 -11.73
CA GLU A 36 0.28 2.72 -11.04
C GLU A 36 -0.82 1.74 -11.49
N HIS A 37 -0.89 1.46 -12.79
CA HIS A 37 -1.94 0.60 -13.37
C HIS A 37 -1.71 -0.90 -13.12
N GLN A 38 -0.51 -1.32 -12.71
CA GLN A 38 -0.23 -2.74 -12.42
C GLN A 38 -0.86 -3.20 -11.09
N ARG A 39 -1.25 -2.25 -10.22
CA ARG A 39 -1.84 -2.54 -8.91
C ARG A 39 -3.24 -3.18 -9.00
N GLY A 40 -4.02 -2.86 -10.04
CA GLY A 40 -5.40 -3.35 -10.19
C GLY A 40 -5.51 -4.86 -10.40
N MET A 41 -4.49 -5.49 -11.00
CA MET A 41 -4.53 -6.92 -11.34
C MET A 41 -3.71 -7.81 -10.39
N LEU A 42 -2.66 -7.28 -9.74
CA LEU A 42 -1.69 -8.07 -8.97
C LEU A 42 -1.76 -7.90 -7.44
N ASN A 43 -2.70 -7.08 -6.94
CA ASN A 43 -2.88 -6.81 -5.51
C ASN A 43 -3.15 -8.07 -4.64
N LEU A 44 -3.38 -9.25 -5.24
CA LEU A 44 -3.57 -10.50 -4.50
C LEU A 44 -2.25 -11.17 -4.06
N PHE A 45 -1.11 -10.84 -4.66
CA PHE A 45 0.13 -11.61 -4.47
C PHE A 45 1.26 -10.90 -3.73
N GLY A 46 0.99 -9.73 -3.12
CA GLY A 46 1.96 -9.06 -2.24
C GLY A 46 3.31 -8.73 -2.92
N SER A 47 3.35 -8.67 -4.26
CA SER A 47 4.55 -8.25 -4.97
C SER A 47 4.81 -6.78 -4.64
N ALA A 48 6.01 -6.48 -4.16
CA ALA A 48 6.48 -5.10 -4.06
C ALA A 48 6.54 -4.54 -5.49
N ILE A 49 5.60 -3.66 -5.83
CA ILE A 49 5.56 -2.99 -7.13
C ILE A 49 6.45 -1.76 -6.99
N GLU A 50 7.52 -1.73 -7.78
CA GLU A 50 8.37 -0.56 -7.93
C GLU A 50 7.58 0.52 -8.69
N LEU A 51 7.23 1.61 -8.01
CA LEU A 51 6.54 2.76 -8.58
C LEU A 51 7.58 3.82 -8.96
N ARG A 52 7.59 4.25 -10.22
CA ARG A 52 8.59 5.23 -10.70
C ARG A 52 7.92 6.58 -10.93
N ILE A 53 8.36 7.59 -10.19
CA ILE A 53 7.90 8.97 -10.35
C ILE A 53 8.69 9.60 -11.49
N MET A 54 8.01 9.97 -12.58
CA MET A 54 8.61 10.59 -13.76
C MET A 54 8.08 12.01 -13.97
N VAL A 55 8.95 12.92 -14.38
CA VAL A 55 8.63 14.33 -14.66
C VAL A 55 9.25 14.76 -15.99
N PRO A 56 8.81 15.86 -16.62
CA PRO A 56 9.48 16.42 -17.78
C PRO A 56 10.94 16.80 -17.48
N ALA A 57 11.85 16.54 -18.41
CA ALA A 57 13.28 16.78 -18.25
C ALA A 57 13.59 18.23 -17.87
N SER A 58 12.86 19.20 -18.44
CA SER A 58 13.00 20.62 -18.12
C SER A 58 12.76 20.96 -16.64
N GLN A 59 12.03 20.11 -15.91
CA GLN A 59 11.62 20.34 -14.53
C GLN A 59 12.30 19.42 -13.52
N LEU A 60 13.24 18.57 -13.96
CA LEU A 60 13.88 17.55 -13.13
C LEU A 60 14.56 18.13 -11.88
N ARG A 61 15.27 19.27 -12.02
CA ARG A 61 15.96 19.91 -10.89
C ARG A 61 14.99 20.39 -9.81
N LEU A 62 13.91 21.05 -10.21
CA LEU A 62 12.87 21.50 -9.27
C LEU A 62 12.17 20.31 -8.62
N ALA A 63 11.82 19.30 -9.42
CA ALA A 63 11.17 18.09 -8.91
C ALA A 63 12.04 17.35 -7.90
N HIS A 64 13.35 17.25 -8.15
CA HIS A 64 14.29 16.61 -7.23
C HIS A 64 14.42 17.38 -5.91
N GLN A 65 14.55 18.72 -5.97
CA GLN A 65 14.57 19.57 -4.78
C GLN A 65 13.32 19.34 -3.92
N LEU A 66 12.14 19.34 -4.54
CA LEU A 66 10.87 19.12 -3.84
C LEU A 66 10.71 17.70 -3.30
N ALA A 67 11.21 16.70 -4.02
CA ALA A 67 11.21 15.32 -3.56
C ALA A 67 12.15 15.13 -2.36
N SER A 68 13.29 15.83 -2.32
CA SER A 68 14.25 15.77 -1.21
C SER A 68 13.72 16.37 0.11
N GLU A 69 12.69 17.22 0.06
CA GLU A 69 11.98 17.71 1.26
C GLU A 69 11.15 16.60 1.93
N ILE A 70 10.73 15.59 1.17
CA ILE A 70 9.87 14.49 1.62
C ILE A 70 10.69 13.23 1.92
N ILE A 71 11.60 12.88 1.00
CA ILE A 71 12.46 11.71 1.11
C ILE A 71 13.87 12.16 1.51
N ALA A 72 14.26 11.86 2.74
CA ALA A 72 15.63 12.07 3.20
C ALA A 72 16.60 11.13 2.45
N GLY A 73 17.73 11.67 2.00
CA GLY A 73 18.79 10.87 1.35
C GLY A 73 18.48 10.46 -0.09
N LEU A 74 17.60 11.20 -0.79
CA LEU A 74 17.34 10.96 -2.20
C LEU A 74 18.66 11.12 -3.01
N PRO A 75 19.06 10.13 -3.83
CA PRO A 75 20.31 10.20 -4.59
C PRO A 75 20.29 11.41 -5.53
N GLU A 76 21.44 12.08 -5.69
CA GLU A 76 21.54 13.22 -6.60
C GLU A 76 21.15 12.80 -8.03
N PRO A 77 20.38 13.62 -8.75
CA PRO A 77 19.93 13.27 -10.08
C PRO A 77 21.14 13.28 -11.02
N ASP A 78 21.24 12.27 -11.88
CA ASP A 78 22.22 12.25 -12.98
C ASP A 78 21.78 13.25 -14.06
N LEU A 79 22.03 14.53 -13.75
CA LEU A 79 21.94 15.62 -14.70
C LEU A 79 23.17 15.48 -15.60
N GLY A 80 23.01 14.77 -16.72
CA GLY A 80 24.06 14.64 -17.72
C GLY A 80 24.69 16.01 -18.07
N PRO A 81 25.87 16.02 -18.71
CA PRO A 81 26.71 17.23 -18.88
C PRO A 81 26.10 18.35 -19.73
N GLU A 82 24.84 18.24 -20.18
CA GLU A 82 24.18 19.19 -21.06
C GLU A 82 22.99 19.87 -20.37
N GLU A 83 22.97 21.20 -20.51
CA GLU A 83 21.88 22.13 -20.22
C GLU A 83 21.77 22.65 -18.78
N ALA A 84 22.60 23.65 -18.50
CA ALA A 84 22.23 24.71 -17.56
C ALA A 84 20.93 25.39 -18.06
N PRO A 85 19.87 25.48 -17.24
CA PRO A 85 18.56 25.92 -17.72
C PRO A 85 18.59 27.39 -18.16
N ALA A 86 18.23 27.62 -19.42
CA ALA A 86 17.73 28.92 -19.85
C ALA A 86 16.52 29.28 -18.97
N GLY A 87 16.48 30.53 -18.50
CA GLY A 87 15.58 31.01 -17.44
C GLY A 87 14.19 30.37 -17.45
N PHE A 88 13.83 29.76 -16.33
CA PHE A 88 12.57 29.08 -16.11
C PHE A 88 11.42 30.11 -16.05
N GLU A 89 10.80 30.40 -17.19
CA GLU A 89 9.50 31.09 -17.21
C GLU A 89 8.42 30.07 -16.81
N LEU A 90 7.83 30.28 -15.63
CA LEU A 90 6.68 29.51 -15.14
C LEU A 90 5.57 29.54 -16.19
N SER A 91 5.35 28.41 -16.88
CA SER A 91 4.26 28.29 -17.84
C SER A 91 2.92 28.62 -17.15
N PRO A 92 2.10 29.55 -17.68
CA PRO A 92 0.89 30.04 -17.00
C PRO A 92 -0.27 29.03 -16.98
N THR A 93 -0.04 27.76 -17.29
CA THR A 93 -1.05 26.70 -17.24
C THR A 93 -1.27 26.20 -15.81
N ARG A 94 -1.56 27.13 -14.89
CA ARG A 94 -2.32 26.81 -13.70
C ARG A 94 -3.73 26.48 -14.20
N ARG A 95 -4.07 25.19 -14.28
CA ARG A 95 -5.47 24.79 -14.42
C ARG A 95 -6.18 25.38 -13.19
N PRO A 96 -7.14 26.30 -13.34
CA PRO A 96 -7.87 26.78 -12.18
C PRO A 96 -8.44 25.56 -11.47
N PRO A 97 -8.41 25.53 -10.12
CA PRO A 97 -9.18 24.53 -9.39
C PRO A 97 -10.61 24.59 -9.96
N ALA A 98 -11.22 23.44 -10.19
CA ALA A 98 -12.61 23.40 -10.63
C ALA A 98 -13.46 24.02 -9.50
N GLU A 99 -13.72 25.32 -9.58
CA GLU A 99 -14.61 26.07 -8.68
C GLU A 99 -16.09 25.75 -8.94
N ASP A 100 -16.36 24.66 -9.68
CA ASP A 100 -17.70 24.21 -10.06
C ASP A 100 -18.22 23.08 -9.15
N LEU A 101 -17.85 23.12 -7.87
CA LEU A 101 -18.64 22.48 -6.81
C LEU A 101 -19.76 23.46 -6.43
N VAL A 102 -20.71 23.60 -7.35
CA VAL A 102 -22.03 24.14 -7.03
C VAL A 102 -22.57 23.31 -5.86
N PRO A 103 -23.03 23.94 -4.76
CA PRO A 103 -23.76 23.24 -3.72
C PRO A 103 -24.89 22.47 -4.38
N TYR A 104 -24.89 21.14 -4.24
CA TYR A 104 -26.11 20.39 -4.52
C TYR A 104 -27.19 21.01 -3.62
N PRO A 105 -28.30 21.53 -4.19
CA PRO A 105 -29.38 22.03 -3.35
C PRO A 105 -29.80 20.89 -2.44
N ASP A 106 -29.82 21.18 -1.14
CA ASP A 106 -30.38 20.31 -0.13
C ASP A 106 -31.77 19.88 -0.62
N THR A 107 -31.90 18.61 -0.99
CA THR A 107 -33.20 17.96 -1.09
C THR A 107 -33.67 17.71 0.34
N GLU A 108 -34.06 18.79 1.00
CA GLU A 108 -35.08 18.73 2.04
C GLU A 108 -36.39 18.26 1.37
N ASP A 109 -37.13 17.43 2.09
CA ASP A 109 -38.46 16.90 1.77
C ASP A 109 -38.53 15.64 0.88
N GLU A 110 -38.68 14.47 1.51
CA GLU A 110 -39.96 13.75 1.37
C GLU A 110 -40.21 12.82 2.58
N ASP A 111 -41.19 13.29 3.36
CA ASP A 111 -41.93 12.63 4.41
C ASP A 111 -42.74 11.44 3.88
N GLY A 112 -42.88 10.40 4.71
CA GLY A 112 -44.07 9.56 4.85
C GLY A 112 -44.62 8.78 3.64
N GLY A 113 -44.45 7.45 3.65
CA GLY A 113 -45.19 6.58 2.73
C GLY A 113 -45.14 5.09 3.07
N ASP A 114 -45.84 4.68 4.12
CA ASP A 114 -46.33 3.29 4.25
C ASP A 114 -47.30 2.98 3.09
N ALA A 115 -46.96 2.04 2.20
CA ALA A 115 -47.93 1.36 1.35
C ALA A 115 -47.41 0.03 0.77
N ALA A 116 -47.92 -1.06 1.35
CA ALA A 116 -48.49 -2.24 0.71
C ALA A 116 -47.98 -2.75 -0.66
N ALA A 117 -47.60 -4.03 -0.63
CA ALA A 117 -47.79 -5.09 -1.63
C ALA A 117 -48.37 -4.68 -3.01
N ALA A 118 -47.60 -4.95 -4.06
CA ALA A 118 -48.14 -5.16 -5.39
C ALA A 118 -47.39 -6.32 -6.08
N ASP A 119 -48.15 -7.39 -6.29
CA ASP A 119 -47.85 -8.50 -7.18
C ASP A 119 -47.41 -8.01 -8.56
N LYS A 120 -46.37 -8.64 -9.11
CA LYS A 120 -46.06 -8.55 -10.53
C LYS A 120 -45.97 -9.95 -11.12
N GLU A 121 -47.14 -10.47 -11.44
CA GLU A 121 -47.31 -11.58 -12.37
C GLU A 121 -47.02 -11.13 -13.81
N GLY A 122 -46.47 -12.06 -14.59
CA GLY A 122 -46.88 -12.26 -15.99
C GLY A 122 -46.24 -11.37 -17.05
N SER A 123 -45.18 -11.87 -17.68
CA SER A 123 -44.93 -11.64 -19.11
C SER A 123 -44.12 -12.81 -19.67
N GLU A 124 -44.83 -13.83 -20.10
CA GLU A 124 -44.34 -14.92 -20.95
C GLU A 124 -44.39 -14.44 -22.41
N GLU A 125 -43.23 -14.25 -23.04
CA GLU A 125 -42.98 -14.50 -24.47
C GLU A 125 -41.47 -14.85 -24.51
N GLY A 126 -41.00 -16.03 -24.89
CA GLY A 126 -41.51 -16.94 -25.90
C GLY A 126 -40.66 -16.83 -27.16
N GLU A 127 -39.34 -17.05 -27.06
CA GLU A 127 -38.51 -17.33 -28.24
C GLU A 127 -37.62 -18.54 -27.97
N ASP A 128 -38.01 -19.59 -28.68
CA ASP A 128 -37.37 -20.88 -28.82
C ASP A 128 -35.96 -20.70 -29.39
N ASN A 129 -34.95 -21.18 -28.67
CA ASN A 129 -33.71 -21.58 -29.31
C ASN A 129 -33.18 -22.84 -28.63
N GLU A 130 -33.68 -23.97 -29.13
CA GLU A 130 -33.09 -25.29 -28.94
C GLU A 130 -31.74 -25.33 -29.66
N GLU A 131 -30.65 -25.08 -28.93
CA GLU A 131 -29.33 -25.58 -29.29
C GLU A 131 -28.62 -26.17 -28.06
N ASP A 132 -28.80 -27.48 -27.94
CA ASP A 132 -27.80 -28.46 -27.56
C ASP A 132 -27.09 -28.37 -26.19
N ALA A 133 -27.66 -29.16 -25.27
CA ALA A 133 -26.93 -30.23 -24.56
C ALA A 133 -25.66 -29.83 -23.78
N ARG A 134 -25.76 -28.81 -22.92
CA ARG A 134 -24.85 -28.66 -21.78
C ARG A 134 -25.59 -28.93 -20.47
N ALA A 135 -25.65 -30.22 -20.14
CA ALA A 135 -25.75 -30.79 -18.80
C ALA A 135 -26.43 -29.89 -17.75
N GLU A 136 -27.71 -30.14 -17.53
CA GLU A 136 -28.48 -29.72 -16.36
C GLU A 136 -27.80 -30.22 -15.06
N LEU A 137 -26.81 -29.47 -14.60
CA LEU A 137 -26.33 -29.54 -13.23
C LEU A 137 -27.24 -28.64 -12.39
N GLU A 138 -28.15 -29.29 -11.66
CA GLU A 138 -29.00 -28.78 -10.57
C GLU A 138 -28.54 -27.42 -9.99
N PRO A 139 -29.39 -26.37 -10.02
CA PRO A 139 -29.04 -25.01 -9.57
C PRO A 139 -28.72 -24.91 -8.07
N ALA A 140 -29.03 -25.94 -7.27
CA ALA A 140 -28.69 -26.00 -5.85
C ALA A 140 -27.19 -26.24 -5.59
N GLN A 141 -26.44 -26.79 -6.55
CA GLN A 141 -25.02 -27.15 -6.34
C GLN A 141 -24.01 -26.05 -6.69
N ARG A 142 -24.39 -25.03 -7.48
CA ARG A 142 -23.48 -23.96 -7.91
C ARG A 142 -23.06 -22.99 -6.81
N LYS A 143 -23.85 -22.87 -5.73
CA LYS A 143 -23.55 -21.98 -4.59
C LYS A 143 -22.40 -22.49 -3.70
N SER A 144 -22.10 -23.79 -3.71
CA SER A 144 -21.04 -24.35 -2.83
C SER A 144 -19.65 -24.27 -3.45
N ILE A 145 -19.53 -24.35 -4.78
CA ILE A 145 -18.24 -24.33 -5.49
C ILE A 145 -17.56 -22.97 -5.35
N GLY A 146 -18.30 -21.87 -5.46
CA GLY A 146 -17.76 -20.52 -5.26
C GLY A 146 -17.23 -20.31 -3.83
N ALA A 147 -17.95 -20.81 -2.82
CA ALA A 147 -17.52 -20.74 -1.42
C ALA A 147 -16.28 -21.60 -1.14
N VAL A 148 -16.16 -22.78 -1.76
CA VAL A 148 -14.99 -23.66 -1.65
C VAL A 148 -13.77 -23.04 -2.35
N LEU A 149 -13.94 -22.42 -3.51
CA LEU A 149 -12.86 -21.70 -4.20
C LEU A 149 -12.40 -20.46 -3.44
N MET A 150 -13.33 -19.67 -2.87
CA MET A 150 -13.02 -18.55 -1.96
C MET A 150 -12.23 -19.03 -0.73
N LEU A 151 -12.66 -20.12 -0.09
CA LEU A 151 -11.96 -20.72 1.06
C LEU A 151 -10.60 -21.29 0.67
N ALA A 152 -10.45 -21.84 -0.53
CA ALA A 152 -9.17 -22.32 -1.05
C ALA A 152 -8.22 -21.17 -1.39
N PHE A 153 -8.74 -20.05 -1.93
CA PHE A 153 -7.95 -18.84 -2.18
C PHE A 153 -7.52 -18.15 -0.89
N LEU A 154 -8.42 -18.03 0.10
CA LEU A 154 -8.04 -17.64 1.46
C LEU A 154 -6.99 -18.61 2.02
N GLY A 155 -7.20 -19.91 1.81
CA GLY A 155 -6.30 -21.02 2.19
C GLY A 155 -4.90 -20.97 1.57
N LEU A 156 -4.74 -20.35 0.40
CA LEU A 156 -3.45 -20.19 -0.27
C LEU A 156 -2.72 -18.91 0.15
N SER A 157 -3.45 -17.88 0.60
CA SER A 157 -2.85 -16.71 1.27
C SER A 157 -2.36 -17.03 2.69
N LEU A 158 -2.89 -18.12 3.27
CA LEU A 158 -2.59 -18.65 4.60
C LEU A 158 -1.23 -19.34 4.66
N GLY A 159 -0.37 -18.90 5.58
CA GLY A 159 1.01 -19.39 5.75
C GLY A 159 2.10 -18.43 5.28
N THR A 160 1.74 -17.36 4.57
CA THR A 160 2.67 -16.29 4.19
C THR A 160 3.21 -15.54 5.40
N VAL A 161 2.39 -15.36 6.44
CA VAL A 161 2.78 -14.62 7.65
C VAL A 161 3.82 -15.38 8.49
N HIS A 162 3.70 -16.71 8.61
CA HIS A 162 4.71 -17.53 9.29
C HIS A 162 6.00 -17.68 8.48
N ALA A 163 5.90 -17.74 7.15
CA ALA A 163 7.06 -17.72 6.27
C ALA A 163 7.81 -16.38 6.39
N TYR A 164 7.07 -15.28 6.51
CA TYR A 164 7.61 -13.94 6.72
C TYR A 164 8.36 -13.81 8.06
N ALA A 165 7.86 -14.45 9.12
CA ALA A 165 8.51 -14.43 10.43
C ALA A 165 9.72 -15.38 10.58
N GLY A 166 10.16 -16.06 9.51
CA GLY A 166 11.36 -16.91 9.50
C GLY A 166 11.21 -18.26 10.21
N ASN A 167 10.05 -18.58 10.80
CA ASN A 167 9.81 -19.87 11.45
C ASN A 167 9.35 -20.94 10.44
N LYS A 168 10.32 -21.49 9.70
CA LYS A 168 10.11 -22.51 8.65
C LYS A 168 9.38 -23.74 9.18
N THR A 169 9.59 -24.13 10.43
CA THR A 169 8.96 -25.32 11.03
C THR A 169 7.48 -25.08 11.30
N GLY A 170 7.14 -23.94 11.89
CA GLY A 170 5.74 -23.57 12.15
C GLY A 170 4.92 -23.48 10.86
N ALA A 171 5.49 -22.83 9.82
CA ALA A 171 4.86 -22.75 8.51
C ALA A 171 4.57 -24.12 7.89
N ARG A 172 5.52 -25.07 7.97
CA ARG A 172 5.33 -26.44 7.46
C ARG A 172 4.24 -27.19 8.21
N ILE A 173 4.16 -27.04 9.53
CA ILE A 173 3.13 -27.69 10.35
C ILE A 173 1.74 -27.15 9.98
N LEU A 174 1.58 -25.83 9.93
CA LEU A 174 0.31 -25.20 9.54
C LEU A 174 -0.11 -25.59 8.11
N LEU A 175 0.85 -25.63 7.17
CA LEU A 175 0.59 -26.08 5.80
C LEU A 175 0.13 -27.55 5.76
N ALA A 176 0.73 -28.43 6.56
CA ALA A 176 0.30 -29.82 6.66
C ALA A 176 -1.13 -29.95 7.21
N PHE A 177 -1.48 -29.18 8.23
CA PHE A 177 -2.86 -29.13 8.76
C PHE A 177 -3.85 -28.53 7.76
N ALA A 178 -3.46 -27.49 7.02
CA ALA A 178 -4.28 -26.90 5.97
C ALA A 178 -4.57 -27.93 4.86
N ALA A 179 -3.54 -28.65 4.39
CA ALA A 179 -3.68 -29.70 3.39
C ALA A 179 -4.59 -30.84 3.88
N LEU A 180 -4.43 -31.28 5.14
CA LEU A 180 -5.30 -32.28 5.75
C LEU A 180 -6.76 -31.80 5.85
N GLY A 181 -6.98 -30.56 6.31
CA GLY A 181 -8.29 -29.95 6.41
C GLY A 181 -8.98 -29.85 5.04
N LEU A 182 -8.23 -29.49 4.00
CA LEU A 182 -8.71 -29.41 2.63
C LEU A 182 -9.09 -30.80 2.08
N LEU A 183 -8.25 -31.82 2.27
CA LEU A 183 -8.55 -33.20 1.87
C LEU A 183 -9.83 -33.73 2.54
N LEU A 184 -9.99 -33.49 3.84
CA LEU A 184 -11.20 -33.86 4.59
C LEU A 184 -12.43 -33.11 4.08
N ARG A 185 -12.27 -31.82 3.73
CA ARG A 185 -13.36 -31.00 3.19
C ARG A 185 -13.82 -31.50 1.82
N LEU A 186 -12.88 -31.86 0.93
CA LEU A 186 -13.18 -32.45 -0.38
C LEU A 186 -13.88 -33.81 -0.27
N SER A 187 -13.63 -34.53 0.82
CA SER A 187 -14.32 -35.79 1.14
C SER A 187 -15.74 -35.58 1.68
N GLY A 188 -16.22 -34.33 1.76
CA GLY A 188 -17.54 -33.98 2.30
C GLY A 188 -17.62 -33.93 3.83
N SER A 189 -16.51 -34.11 4.54
CA SER A 189 -16.49 -34.06 6.00
C SER A 189 -16.60 -32.62 6.51
N LEU A 190 -17.50 -32.40 7.48
CA LEU A 190 -17.64 -31.12 8.18
C LEU A 190 -16.42 -30.81 9.06
N ILE A 191 -15.70 -31.83 9.51
CA ILE A 191 -14.47 -31.69 10.32
C ILE A 191 -13.39 -30.92 9.55
N GLY A 192 -13.33 -31.09 8.22
CA GLY A 192 -12.38 -30.37 7.38
C GLY A 192 -12.53 -28.86 7.48
N THR A 193 -13.77 -28.36 7.52
CA THR A 193 -14.05 -26.92 7.70
C THR A 193 -13.53 -26.41 9.04
N SER A 194 -13.75 -27.16 10.12
CA SER A 194 -13.29 -26.77 11.46
C SER A 194 -11.76 -26.72 11.56
N ILE A 195 -11.06 -27.67 10.93
CA ILE A 195 -9.59 -27.67 10.88
C ILE A 195 -9.08 -26.46 10.12
N LEU A 196 -9.64 -26.16 8.95
CA LEU A 196 -9.24 -25.00 8.15
C LEU A 196 -9.48 -23.68 8.90
N ALA A 197 -10.63 -23.55 9.57
CA ALA A 197 -10.94 -22.38 10.40
C ALA A 197 -9.94 -22.22 11.56
N LEU A 198 -9.55 -23.32 12.21
CA LEU A 198 -8.57 -23.29 13.30
C LEU A 198 -7.16 -22.90 12.81
N VAL A 199 -6.74 -23.44 11.66
CA VAL A 199 -5.48 -23.06 11.02
C VAL A 199 -5.49 -21.56 10.71
N TRP A 200 -6.59 -21.05 10.16
CA TRP A 200 -6.73 -19.62 9.86
C TRP A 200 -6.64 -18.75 11.11
N LEU A 201 -7.40 -19.09 12.15
CA LEU A 201 -7.39 -18.34 13.41
C LEU A 201 -5.99 -18.33 14.03
N THR A 202 -5.29 -19.47 13.98
CA THR A 202 -3.94 -19.62 14.52
C THR A 202 -2.93 -18.79 13.73
N ASP A 203 -3.02 -18.77 12.39
CA ASP A 203 -2.14 -17.96 11.53
C ASP A 203 -2.31 -16.46 11.81
N VAL A 204 -3.56 -15.98 11.91
CA VAL A 204 -3.87 -14.57 12.18
C VAL A 204 -3.42 -14.15 13.59
N VAL A 205 -3.78 -14.91 14.62
CA VAL A 205 -3.43 -14.57 16.01
C VAL A 205 -1.92 -14.62 16.22
N HIS A 206 -1.25 -15.65 15.71
CA HIS A 206 0.20 -15.76 15.87
C HIS A 206 0.94 -14.69 15.04
N GLY A 207 0.47 -14.43 13.83
CA GLY A 207 1.00 -13.39 12.95
C GLY A 207 0.95 -12.01 13.59
N THR A 208 -0.21 -11.63 14.15
CA THR A 208 -0.37 -10.36 14.85
C THR A 208 0.55 -10.23 16.07
N VAL A 209 0.68 -11.30 16.89
CA VAL A 209 1.61 -11.30 18.03
C VAL A 209 3.06 -11.09 17.59
N LEU A 210 3.49 -11.73 16.50
CA LEU A 210 4.84 -11.58 15.98
C LEU A 210 5.12 -10.18 15.45
N ILE A 211 4.16 -9.57 14.74
CA ILE A 211 4.27 -8.18 14.27
C ILE A 211 4.39 -7.22 15.46
N VAL A 212 3.54 -7.37 16.48
CA VAL A 212 3.60 -6.53 17.69
C VAL A 212 4.96 -6.67 18.39
N ARG A 213 5.46 -7.90 18.52
CA ARG A 213 6.77 -8.16 19.12
C ARG A 213 7.91 -7.55 18.30
N HIS A 214 7.83 -7.64 16.98
CA HIS A 214 8.82 -7.04 16.07
C HIS A 214 8.82 -5.51 16.20
N ASN A 215 7.64 -4.88 16.13
CA ASN A 215 7.50 -3.42 16.26
C ASN A 215 8.00 -2.92 17.61
N ARG A 216 7.72 -3.65 18.69
CA ARG A 216 8.26 -3.34 20.01
C ARG A 216 9.78 -3.41 20.05
N ALA A 217 10.38 -4.46 19.46
CA ALA A 217 11.84 -4.58 19.40
C ALA A 217 12.48 -3.48 18.55
N VAL A 218 11.81 -3.02 17.48
CA VAL A 218 12.26 -1.87 16.68
C VAL A 218 12.16 -0.57 17.47
N ALA A 219 11.08 -0.38 18.24
CA ALA A 219 10.94 0.79 19.11
C ALA A 219 12.04 0.84 20.18
N GLU A 220 12.29 -0.27 20.87
CA GLU A 220 13.35 -0.38 21.89
C GLU A 220 14.75 -0.09 21.31
N ARG A 221 15.02 -0.46 20.04
CA ARG A 221 16.28 -0.13 19.36
C ARG A 221 16.40 1.36 19.06
N LYS A 222 15.32 1.98 18.59
CA LYS A 222 15.31 3.43 18.32
C LYS A 222 15.49 4.25 19.59
N GLU A 223 14.85 3.84 20.69
CA GLU A 223 15.06 4.45 22.00
C GLU A 223 16.50 4.30 22.49
N ALA A 224 17.12 3.13 22.27
CA ALA A 224 18.52 2.90 22.62
C ALA A 224 19.50 3.71 21.75
N GLU A 225 19.23 3.83 20.43
CA GLU A 225 20.01 4.66 19.52
C GLU A 225 19.92 6.15 19.91
N GLN A 226 18.71 6.64 20.18
CA GLN A 226 18.50 8.01 20.65
C GLN A 226 19.21 8.28 21.99
N ALA A 227 19.13 7.35 22.94
CA ALA A 227 19.82 7.51 24.23
C ALA A 227 21.35 7.52 24.08
N LEU A 228 21.89 6.83 23.08
CA LEU A 228 23.31 6.85 22.76
C LEU A 228 23.73 8.19 22.13
N GLU A 229 22.94 8.72 21.20
CA GLU A 229 23.15 10.05 20.62
C GLU A 229 23.09 11.16 21.69
N GLU A 230 22.13 11.09 22.62
CA GLU A 230 22.04 12.04 23.74
C GLU A 230 23.26 11.95 24.68
N ALA A 231 23.78 10.75 24.93
CA ALA A 231 24.98 10.55 25.74
C ALA A 231 26.26 11.07 25.04
N GLU A 232 26.37 10.89 23.72
CA GLU A 232 27.48 11.43 22.92
C GLU A 232 27.46 12.96 22.92
N GLN A 233 26.30 13.58 22.70
CA GLN A 233 26.14 15.04 22.79
C GLN A 233 26.48 15.59 24.17
N ALA A 234 26.12 14.88 25.25
CA ALA A 234 26.45 15.29 26.61
C ALA A 234 27.97 15.24 26.88
N LEU A 235 28.66 14.21 26.37
CA LEU A 235 30.12 14.09 26.47
C LEU A 235 30.83 15.18 25.66
N GLU A 236 30.37 15.49 24.44
CA GLU A 236 30.91 16.59 23.63
C GLU A 236 30.72 17.94 24.33
N ALA A 237 29.55 18.18 24.92
CA ALA A 237 29.28 19.40 25.67
C ALA A 237 30.16 19.54 26.93
N GLU A 238 30.42 18.44 27.65
CA GLU A 238 31.34 18.43 28.80
C GLU A 238 32.80 18.68 28.37
N ALA A 239 33.23 18.10 27.24
CA ALA A 239 34.57 18.31 26.69
C ALA A 239 34.79 19.79 26.30
N LEU A 240 33.83 20.42 25.62
CA LEU A 240 33.88 21.84 25.28
C LEU A 240 33.93 22.74 26.53
N ALA A 241 33.17 22.40 27.56
CA ALA A 241 33.19 23.14 28.82
C ALA A 241 34.56 23.06 29.53
N LEU A 242 35.28 21.94 29.39
CA LEU A 242 36.63 21.80 29.93
C LEU A 242 37.65 22.63 29.13
N GLU A 243 37.56 22.64 27.80
CA GLU A 243 38.41 23.48 26.94
C GLU A 243 38.28 24.97 27.28
N ASP A 244 37.05 25.47 27.48
CA ASP A 244 36.78 26.86 27.88
C ASP A 244 37.41 27.20 29.25
N THR A 245 37.49 26.24 30.18
CA THR A 245 38.12 26.47 31.49
C THR A 245 39.65 26.51 31.43
N GLU A 246 40.28 25.76 30.52
CA GLU A 246 41.74 25.80 30.35
C GLU A 246 42.19 27.15 29.75
N GLU A 247 41.42 27.72 28.81
CA GLU A 247 41.76 29.02 28.21
C GLU A 247 41.72 30.17 29.21
N GLN A 248 40.82 30.14 30.20
CA GLN A 248 40.73 31.16 31.25
C GLN A 248 41.86 31.12 32.28
N VAL A 249 42.54 29.98 32.44
CA VAL A 249 43.59 29.81 33.47
C VAL A 249 44.98 30.19 32.96
N ALA A 250 45.17 30.43 31.65
CA ALA A 250 46.45 30.88 31.12
C ALA A 250 46.83 32.28 31.67
N PRO A 251 47.85 32.39 32.55
CA PRO A 251 48.19 33.66 33.17
C PRO A 251 48.80 34.60 32.14
N SER A 252 48.25 35.81 32.02
CA SER A 252 48.79 36.92 31.25
C SER A 252 50.24 37.19 31.67
N SER A 253 51.17 36.67 30.89
CA SER A 253 52.61 36.81 31.06
C SER A 253 53.14 37.92 30.19
#